data_AF-C0DAM0-F1
#
_entry.id   AF-C0DAM0-F1
#
_cell.length_a   1.000
_cell.length_b   1.000
_cell.length_c   1.000
_cell.angle_alpha   90.00
_cell.angle_beta   90.00
_cell.angle_gamma   90.00
#
_symmetry.space_group_name_H-M   'P 1'
#
loop_
_entity.id
_entity.type
_entity.pdbx_description
1 polymer ?
#
loop_
_entity_poly.entity_id
_entity_poly.type
_entity_poly.pdbx_seq_one_letter_code
_entity_poly.pdbx_strand_id
1 'polypeptide(L)'
;MKKYMVYMDDGRDCFKAAIPAPNEKAARKYVEGNGEVIAIKDVTKDFPISLDKVAQALKNAQFGQIEIDFITRCLSLNDIAE
;
A
#
# COMPACT_ATOMS: atom_id res chain seq x y z
N MET A 1 -9.66 -0.78 3.03
CA MET A 1 -8.63 0.12 3.64
C MET A 1 -8.33 1.25 2.67
N LYS A 2 -7.98 2.46 3.14
CA LYS A 2 -7.63 3.57 2.24
C LYS A 2 -6.16 3.49 1.81
N LYS A 3 -5.84 4.03 0.64
CA LYS A 3 -4.48 4.09 0.09
C LYS A 3 -4.03 5.54 0.10
N TYR A 4 -2.89 5.82 0.72
CA TYR A 4 -2.32 7.16 0.78
C TYR A 4 -0.97 7.21 0.08
N MET A 5 -0.72 8.30 -0.64
CA MET A 5 0.63 8.70 -1.01
C MET A 5 1.08 9.76 -0.01
N VAL A 6 2.09 9.42 0.79
CA VAL A 6 2.67 10.30 1.81
C VAL A 6 3.98 10.86 1.29
N TYR A 7 4.09 12.18 1.24
CA TYR A 7 5.29 12.90 0.81
C TYR A 7 6.05 13.37 2.03
N MET A 8 7.36 13.13 2.05
CA MET A 8 8.27 13.43 3.15
C MET A 8 9.50 14.18 2.66
N ASP A 9 10.07 14.97 3.56
CA ASP A 9 11.34 15.69 3.40
C ASP A 9 12.21 15.44 4.63
N ASP A 10 13.43 14.93 4.45
CA ASP A 10 14.38 14.69 5.55
C ASP A 10 15.42 15.82 5.70
N GLY A 11 15.27 16.91 4.95
CA GLY A 11 16.19 18.04 4.90
C GLY A 11 17.31 17.88 3.88
N ARG A 12 17.43 16.72 3.22
CA ARG A 12 18.32 16.48 2.07
C ARG A 12 17.55 16.08 0.83
N ASP A 13 16.63 15.15 0.98
CA ASP A 13 15.87 14.51 -0.10
C ASP A 13 14.36 14.58 0.18
N CYS A 14 13.60 14.80 -0.90
CA CYS A 14 12.14 14.67 -0.89
C CYS A 14 11.74 13.33 -1.51
N PHE A 15 10.90 12.56 -0.82
CA PHE A 15 10.46 11.26 -1.28
C PHE A 15 8.99 10.98 -0.93
N LYS A 16 8.46 9.89 -1.48
CA LYS A 16 7.05 9.51 -1.27
C LYS A 16 6.92 8.03 -0.96
N ALA A 17 5.97 7.68 -0.10
CA ALA A 17 5.64 6.32 0.27
C ALA A 17 4.15 6.03 0.04
N ALA A 18 3.85 4.85 -0.51
CA ALA A 18 2.50 4.34 -0.66
C ALA A 18 2.10 3.56 0.60
N ILE A 19 1.19 4.12 1.40
CA ILE A 19 0.81 3.60 2.71
C ILE A 19 -0.67 3.21 2.72
N PRO A 20 -1.01 1.92 2.91
CA PRO A 20 -2.37 1.51 3.20
C PRO A 20 -2.67 1.79 4.69
N ALA A 21 -3.74 2.56 4.97
CA ALA A 21 -4.10 2.93 6.33
C ALA A 21 -5.61 3.20 6.47
N PRO A 22 -6.19 3.10 7.68
CA PRO A 22 -7.60 3.41 7.90
C PRO A 22 -7.92 4.91 7.71
N ASN A 23 -6.97 5.81 7.97
CA ASN A 23 -7.12 7.26 7.86
C ASN A 23 -5.75 7.95 7.69
N GLU A 24 -5.74 9.23 7.34
CA GLU A 24 -4.51 10.03 7.15
C GLU A 24 -3.64 10.09 8.42
N LYS A 25 -4.24 10.15 9.61
CA LYS A 25 -3.51 10.17 10.89
C LYS A 25 -2.68 8.90 11.08
N ALA A 26 -3.27 7.74 10.77
CA ALA A 26 -2.59 6.46 10.82
C ALA A 26 -1.49 6.37 9.74
N ALA A 27 -1.73 6.88 8.53
CA ALA A 27 -0.73 6.94 7.47
C ALA A 27 0.49 7.80 7.87
N ARG A 28 0.25 8.97 8.47
CA ARG A 28 1.30 9.84 9.01
C ARG A 28 2.12 9.15 10.08
N LYS A 29 1.45 8.48 11.03
CA LYS A 29 2.13 7.75 12.11
C LYS A 29 3.01 6.62 11.58
N TYR A 30 2.60 5.96 10.51
CA TYR A 30 3.37 4.85 9.92
C TYR A 30 4.76 5.26 9.44
N VAL A 31 4.91 6.52 9.03
CA VAL A 31 6.17 7.06 8.49
C VAL A 31 6.93 7.96 9.46
N GLU A 32 6.50 8.01 10.72
CA GLU A 32 7.14 8.81 11.76
C GLU A 32 8.61 8.40 11.93
N GLY A 33 9.51 9.39 12.00
CA GLY A 33 10.95 9.18 12.09
C GLY A 33 11.69 9.14 10.74
N ASN A 34 10.98 9.13 9.61
CA ASN A 34 11.58 9.17 8.28
C ASN A 34 11.68 10.58 7.69
N GLY A 35 11.55 11.64 8.50
CA GLY A 35 11.51 13.02 8.04
C GLY A 35 10.17 13.71 8.30
N GLU A 36 10.05 14.94 7.82
CA GLU A 36 8.84 15.76 7.94
C GLU A 36 7.82 15.37 6.86
N VAL A 37 6.59 15.08 7.28
CA VAL A 37 5.50 14.80 6.34
C VAL A 37 4.92 16.11 5.81
N ILE A 38 5.28 16.44 4.57
CA ILE A 38 4.91 17.69 3.87
C ILE A 38 3.54 17.61 3.17
N ALA A 39 3.10 16.43 2.75
CA ALA A 39 1.77 16.25 2.15
C ALA A 39 1.27 14.80 2.28
N ILE A 40 -0.05 14.63 2.35
CA ILE A 40 -0.71 13.32 2.29
C ILE A 40 -1.82 13.42 1.25
N LYS A 41 -1.88 12.48 0.32
CA LYS A 41 -2.93 12.39 -0.69
C LYS A 41 -3.66 11.05 -0.59
N ASP A 42 -4.97 11.07 -0.43
CA ASP A 42 -5.82 9.88 -0.63
C ASP A 42 -5.81 9.51 -2.12
N VAL A 43 -5.30 8.32 -2.43
CA VAL A 43 -5.16 7.77 -3.79
C VAL A 43 -5.94 6.45 -3.92
N THR A 44 -6.93 6.22 -3.05
CA THR A 44 -7.68 4.96 -2.98
C THR A 44 -8.30 4.57 -4.34
N LYS A 45 -8.76 5.57 -5.09
CA LYS A 45 -9.39 5.38 -6.41
C LYS A 45 -8.41 5.45 -7.59
N ASP A 46 -7.20 5.94 -7.37
CA ASP A 46 -6.23 6.20 -8.44
C ASP A 46 -5.46 4.92 -8.83
N PHE A 47 -5.33 3.97 -7.90
CA PHE A 47 -4.54 2.74 -8.06
C PHE A 47 -5.34 1.49 -7.64
N PRO A 48 -6.33 1.05 -8.44
CA PRO A 48 -7.03 -0.21 -8.20
C PRO A 48 -6.05 -1.39 -8.33
N ILE A 49 -6.23 -2.39 -7.48
CA ILE A 49 -5.42 -3.62 -7.49
C ILE A 49 -6.38 -4.77 -7.74
N SER A 50 -6.19 -5.49 -8.85
CA SER A 50 -7.01 -6.66 -9.18
C SER A 50 -6.44 -7.90 -8.50
N LEU A 51 -7.27 -8.62 -7.74
CA LEU A 51 -6.87 -9.88 -7.09
C LEU A 51 -6.43 -10.92 -8.13
N ASP A 52 -7.14 -11.02 -9.25
CA ASP A 52 -6.79 -11.97 -10.33
C ASP A 52 -5.42 -11.68 -10.92
N LYS A 53 -5.10 -10.40 -11.15
CA LYS A 53 -3.77 -10.00 -11.64
C LYS A 53 -2.68 -10.29 -10.63
N VAL A 54 -2.94 -10.09 -9.33
CA VAL A 54 -2.00 -10.45 -8.27
C VAL A 54 -1.78 -11.96 -8.22
N ALA A 55 -2.84 -12.76 -8.22
CA ALA A 55 -2.75 -14.22 -8.22
C ALA A 55 -1.97 -14.73 -9.44
N GLN A 56 -2.24 -14.18 -10.62
CA GLN A 56 -1.51 -14.54 -11.84
C GLN A 56 -0.04 -14.13 -11.79
N ALA A 57 0.28 -12.95 -11.26
CA ALA A 57 1.67 -12.51 -11.10
C ALA A 57 2.45 -13.40 -10.13
N LEU A 58 1.84 -13.76 -8.98
CA LEU A 58 2.44 -14.67 -8.02
C LEU A 58 2.65 -16.07 -8.61
N LYS A 59 1.68 -16.58 -9.37
CA LYS A 59 1.79 -17.85 -10.09
C LYS A 59 2.92 -17.82 -11.12
N ASN A 60 3.06 -16.72 -11.87
CA ASN A 60 4.16 -16.55 -12.82
C ASN A 60 5.52 -16.49 -12.12
N ALA A 61 5.56 -15.98 -10.89
CA ALA A 61 6.73 -15.99 -10.01
C ALA A 61 6.95 -17.34 -9.29
N GLN A 62 6.20 -18.40 -9.65
CA GLN A 62 6.31 -19.76 -9.12
C GLN A 62 5.95 -19.92 -7.63
N PHE A 63 5.12 -19.04 -7.08
CA PHE A 63 4.57 -19.22 -5.72
C PHE A 63 3.65 -20.43 -5.66
N GLY A 64 3.62 -21.10 -4.51
CA GLY A 64 2.70 -22.21 -4.25
C GLY A 64 1.27 -21.72 -4.01
N GLN A 65 0.28 -22.58 -4.26
CA GLN A 65 -1.14 -22.23 -4.10
C GLN A 65 -1.48 -21.72 -2.68
N ILE A 66 -0.87 -22.30 -1.64
CA ILE A 66 -1.08 -21.89 -0.24
C ILE A 66 -0.60 -20.46 0.00
N GLU A 67 0.57 -20.08 -0.55
CA GLU A 67 1.13 -18.73 -0.41
C GLU A 67 0.27 -17.71 -1.15
N ILE A 68 -0.16 -18.06 -2.38
CA ILE A 68 -1.08 -17.25 -3.18
C ILE A 68 -2.38 -17.02 -2.42
N ASP A 69 -2.97 -18.07 -1.85
CA ASP A 69 -4.19 -18.01 -1.05
C ASP A 69 -4.03 -17.07 0.16
N PHE A 70 -2.93 -17.18 0.90
CA PHE A 70 -2.70 -16.30 2.05
C PHE A 70 -2.54 -14.84 1.63
N ILE A 71 -1.75 -14.55 0.60
CA ILE A 71 -1.52 -13.18 0.13
C ILE A 71 -2.83 -12.56 -0.40
N THR A 72 -3.54 -13.27 -1.28
CA THR A 72 -4.77 -12.77 -1.89
C THR A 72 -5.89 -12.60 -0.88
N ARG A 73 -6.06 -13.52 0.09
CA ARG A 73 -7.01 -13.34 1.20
C ARG A 73 -6.67 -12.14 2.06
N CYS A 74 -5.40 -11.90 2.40
CA CYS A 74 -4.99 -10.71 3.15
C CYS A 74 -5.33 -9.42 2.40
N LEU A 75 -5.11 -9.37 1.10
CA LEU A 75 -5.45 -8.19 0.30
C LEU A 75 -6.96 -7.94 0.22
N SER A 76 -7.75 -9.01 0.06
CA SER A 76 -9.21 -8.96 0.02
C SER A 76 -9.80 -8.56 1.37
N LEU A 77 -9.37 -9.18 2.48
CA LEU A 77 -9.85 -8.90 3.84
C LEU A 77 -9.62 -7.46 4.29
N ASN A 78 -8.64 -6.79 3.70
CA ASN A 78 -8.33 -5.40 3.99
C ASN A 78 -8.93 -4.42 2.97
N ASP A 79 -9.77 -4.86 2.04
CA ASP A 79 -10.29 -4.09 0.90
C ASP A 79 -9.18 -3.28 0.20
N ILE A 80 -8.01 -3.90 -0.01
CA ILE A 80 -6.88 -3.30 -0.73
C ILE A 80 -6.98 -3.62 -2.22
N ALA A 81 -7.46 -4.83 -2.53
CA ALA A 81 -7.64 -5.36 -3.86
C ALA A 81 -9.11 -5.79 -4.09
N GLU A 82 -9.55 -5.67 -5.33
CA GLU A 82 -10.89 -5.98 -5.83
C GLU A 82 -10.89 -7.16 -6.82
#